data_AF-A0A935HFA7-F1
#
_entry.id   AF-A0A935HFA7-F1
#
_cell.length_a   1.000
_cell.length_b   1.000
_cell.length_c   1.000
_cell.angle_alpha   90.00
_cell.angle_beta   90.00
_cell.angle_gamma   90.00
#
_symmetry.space_group_name_H-M   'P 1'
#
loop_
_entity.id
_entity.type
_entity.pdbx_description
1 polymer ?
#
loop_
_entity_poly.entity_id
_entity_poly.type
_entity_poly.pdbx_seq_one_letter_code
_entity_poly.pdbx_strand_id
1 'polypeptide(L)'
;MKYGYQITRLAHYSTNYKDAIKYYDELIAGNNEKNILQDMSLALKAGALFRLRENKEAAYLFSKLFAANDIQKVSNYYGFNWSVVAEENKKDYLALCKNDKEKSDMLGLFALQNPETDVEGLKEIYRLNPASEMFSTLVVREINKYEELYLSPLLEKQGQNKNDFYYVFRDANADSVMKVENSNLQNFIGFLNNLSENTQMADRGLMKVGAAYLSYMVQDYRKAEGYIEEAKKMNLSARLQDQLMLTNILVTISKSPVIDAAFEEKLLPSLEWLAKKGCKPKWEDNNESAQWSRFYRNLLMMVLGKRYHAQSDLIKELMCTSVAEKIGEDNYGISAVNFMRHNFTSVQAEKLYDFLAAQKFTSYDKFLLAKGKIKINDVADFTGTAYLRDYDYDKAVNWLGKMKAQPLIKKDPFRELFFDREERLPGDKVTTSKMAYANEMKRLHELAKTDKANASKHLYKLALGFYNVTYYGYAWELVEYYRSGVDGYNIPENATGFQKEYYGAFTAHRYFEKALEASNDKEFKARCMFMMAKCAQKQVHRPQYQEFGFDWDKFEAAEKDYFIILEIINIILNLKINIAILSFIRNH
;
A
#
# COMPACT_ATOMS: atom_id res chain seq x y z
N MET A 1 -18.40 -27.76 -51.56
CA MET A 1 -18.00 -26.97 -50.37
C MET A 1 -16.91 -25.93 -50.65
N LYS A 2 -15.65 -26.32 -50.92
CA LYS A 2 -14.53 -25.35 -51.09
C LYS A 2 -14.77 -24.26 -52.15
N TYR A 3 -15.21 -24.64 -53.36
CA TYR A 3 -15.50 -23.67 -54.43
C TYR A 3 -16.69 -22.77 -54.11
N GLY A 4 -17.77 -23.33 -53.53
CA GLY A 4 -18.93 -22.54 -53.08
C GLY A 4 -18.54 -21.46 -52.06
N TYR A 5 -17.70 -21.82 -51.07
CA TYR A 5 -17.17 -20.86 -50.10
C TYR A 5 -16.36 -19.74 -50.79
N GLN A 6 -15.45 -20.07 -51.71
CA GLN A 6 -14.64 -19.05 -52.40
C GLN A 6 -15.50 -18.11 -53.25
N ILE A 7 -16.50 -18.64 -53.96
CA ILE A 7 -17.44 -17.84 -54.77
C ILE A 7 -18.26 -16.90 -53.86
N THR A 8 -18.82 -17.44 -52.78
CA THR A 8 -19.58 -16.65 -51.78
C THR A 8 -18.73 -15.56 -51.15
N ARG A 9 -17.48 -15.88 -50.82
CA ARG A 9 -16.51 -14.93 -50.25
C ARG A 9 -16.17 -13.82 -51.24
N LEU A 10 -15.86 -14.16 -52.49
CA LEU A 10 -15.56 -13.18 -53.53
C LEU A 10 -16.74 -12.23 -53.74
N ALA A 11 -17.97 -12.75 -53.80
CA ALA A 11 -19.16 -11.92 -53.93
C ALA A 11 -19.32 -10.96 -52.75
N HIS A 12 -19.16 -11.45 -51.51
CA HIS A 12 -19.25 -10.63 -50.30
C HIS A 12 -18.23 -9.49 -50.29
N TYR A 13 -16.95 -9.80 -50.51
CA TYR A 13 -15.88 -8.79 -50.48
C TYR A 13 -15.86 -7.87 -51.70
N SER A 14 -16.49 -8.28 -52.81
CA SER A 14 -16.74 -7.41 -53.98
C SER A 14 -18.01 -6.59 -53.86
N THR A 15 -18.64 -6.54 -52.68
CA THR A 15 -19.87 -5.80 -52.38
C THR A 15 -21.14 -6.29 -53.10
N ASN A 16 -21.07 -7.45 -53.76
CA ASN A 16 -22.22 -8.09 -54.41
C ASN A 16 -23.01 -8.92 -53.38
N TYR A 17 -23.65 -8.25 -52.42
CA TYR A 17 -24.27 -8.91 -51.26
C TYR A 17 -25.43 -9.83 -51.62
N LYS A 18 -26.28 -9.44 -52.59
CA LYS A 18 -27.37 -10.30 -53.07
C LYS A 18 -26.84 -11.61 -53.67
N ASP A 19 -25.76 -11.52 -54.44
CA ASP A 19 -25.11 -12.68 -55.02
C ASP A 19 -24.43 -13.54 -53.95
N ALA A 20 -23.82 -12.93 -52.93
CA ALA A 20 -23.24 -13.69 -51.81
C ALA A 20 -24.31 -14.54 -51.09
N ILE A 21 -25.50 -13.97 -50.86
CA ILE A 21 -26.64 -14.71 -50.27
C ILE A 21 -27.07 -15.84 -51.21
N LYS A 22 -27.29 -15.53 -52.50
CA LYS A 22 -27.69 -16.51 -53.52
C LYS A 22 -26.69 -17.67 -53.61
N TYR A 23 -25.40 -17.39 -53.70
CA TYR A 23 -24.36 -18.40 -53.83
C TYR A 23 -24.22 -19.28 -52.59
N TYR A 24 -24.45 -18.72 -51.40
CA TYR A 24 -24.56 -19.55 -50.20
C TYR A 24 -25.73 -20.53 -50.32
N ASP A 25 -26.91 -20.03 -50.66
CA ASP A 25 -28.14 -20.83 -50.70
C ASP A 25 -28.08 -21.93 -51.78
N GLU A 26 -27.54 -21.64 -52.96
CA GLU A 26 -27.44 -22.59 -54.07
C GLU A 26 -26.27 -23.58 -53.93
N LEU A 27 -25.10 -23.14 -53.47
CA LEU A 27 -23.86 -23.93 -53.56
C LEU A 27 -23.45 -24.59 -52.23
N ILE A 28 -24.04 -24.16 -51.11
CA ILE A 28 -23.54 -24.50 -49.77
C ILE A 28 -24.65 -25.05 -48.87
N ALA A 29 -25.81 -24.38 -48.79
CA ALA A 29 -26.84 -24.69 -47.80
C ALA A 29 -27.36 -26.14 -47.82
N GLY A 30 -27.42 -26.77 -48.99
CA GLY A 30 -27.87 -28.17 -49.15
C GLY A 30 -26.81 -29.25 -48.87
N ASN A 31 -25.58 -28.88 -48.53
CA ASN A 31 -24.51 -29.83 -48.27
C ASN A 31 -24.46 -30.19 -46.77
N ASN A 32 -24.55 -31.49 -46.44
CA ASN A 32 -24.60 -32.00 -45.05
C ASN A 32 -23.23 -32.37 -44.45
N GLU A 33 -22.12 -32.16 -45.17
CA GLU A 33 -20.78 -32.44 -44.66
C GLU A 33 -20.38 -31.44 -43.58
N LYS A 34 -20.19 -31.92 -42.35
CA LYS A 34 -19.70 -31.09 -41.23
C LYS A 34 -18.30 -30.57 -41.54
N ASN A 35 -18.18 -29.26 -41.76
CA ASN A 35 -16.92 -28.61 -42.13
C ASN A 35 -16.91 -27.15 -41.65
N ILE A 36 -15.76 -26.65 -41.18
CA ILE A 36 -15.53 -25.24 -40.81
C ILE A 36 -16.00 -24.25 -41.90
N LEU A 37 -15.92 -24.65 -43.17
CA LEU A 37 -16.37 -23.82 -44.29
C LEU A 37 -17.88 -23.60 -44.31
N GLN A 38 -18.71 -24.45 -43.70
CA GLN A 38 -20.15 -24.20 -43.59
C GLN A 38 -20.40 -22.96 -42.73
N ASP A 39 -19.80 -22.90 -41.54
CA ASP A 39 -19.97 -21.78 -40.61
C ASP A 39 -19.36 -20.49 -41.16
N MET A 40 -18.16 -20.56 -41.73
CA MET A 40 -17.54 -19.40 -42.39
C MET A 40 -18.38 -18.87 -43.56
N SER A 41 -19.03 -19.75 -44.32
CA SER A 41 -19.91 -19.34 -45.42
C SER A 41 -21.21 -18.74 -44.91
N LEU A 42 -21.78 -19.29 -43.84
CA LEU A 42 -22.97 -18.75 -43.20
C LEU A 42 -22.68 -17.36 -42.59
N ALA A 43 -21.48 -17.14 -42.05
CA ALA A 43 -21.05 -15.83 -41.58
C ALA A 43 -20.98 -14.79 -42.72
N LEU A 44 -20.53 -15.20 -43.91
CA LEU A 44 -20.54 -14.34 -45.11
C LEU A 44 -21.96 -13.98 -45.56
N LYS A 45 -22.90 -14.94 -45.49
CA LYS A 45 -24.33 -14.67 -45.72
C LYS A 45 -24.89 -13.70 -44.68
N ALA A 46 -24.64 -13.94 -43.39
CA ALA A 46 -25.07 -13.06 -42.30
C ALA A 46 -24.53 -11.62 -42.47
N GLY A 47 -23.26 -11.49 -42.82
CA GLY A 47 -22.66 -10.18 -43.11
C GLY A 47 -23.26 -9.52 -44.37
N ALA A 48 -23.60 -10.29 -45.41
CA ALA A 48 -24.26 -9.75 -46.61
C ALA A 48 -25.69 -9.25 -46.29
N LEU A 49 -26.44 -9.99 -45.47
CA LEU A 49 -27.76 -9.59 -44.97
C LEU A 49 -27.68 -8.28 -44.18
N PHE A 50 -26.70 -8.17 -43.26
CA PHE A 50 -26.44 -6.93 -42.53
C PHE A 50 -26.19 -5.74 -43.47
N ARG A 51 -25.36 -5.92 -44.51
CA ARG A 51 -25.06 -4.87 -45.50
C ARG A 51 -26.26 -4.49 -46.36
N LEU A 52 -27.25 -5.36 -46.48
CA LEU A 52 -28.54 -5.09 -47.14
C LEU A 52 -29.62 -4.56 -46.17
N ARG A 53 -29.28 -4.30 -44.91
CA ARG A 53 -30.19 -3.86 -43.83
C ARG A 53 -31.23 -4.91 -43.42
N GLU A 54 -30.98 -6.18 -43.72
CA GLU A 54 -31.75 -7.32 -43.20
C GLU A 54 -31.25 -7.69 -41.80
N ASN A 55 -31.29 -6.70 -40.89
CA ASN A 55 -30.62 -6.71 -39.60
C ASN A 55 -31.07 -7.85 -38.67
N LYS A 56 -32.38 -8.15 -38.60
CA LYS A 56 -32.92 -9.21 -37.73
C LYS A 56 -32.43 -10.59 -38.15
N GLU A 57 -32.46 -10.88 -39.45
CA GLU A 57 -31.97 -12.15 -39.99
C GLU A 57 -30.46 -12.27 -39.83
N ALA A 58 -29.71 -11.19 -40.08
CA ALA A 58 -28.27 -11.15 -39.85
C ALA A 58 -27.91 -11.43 -38.38
N ALA A 59 -28.58 -10.76 -37.43
CA ALA A 59 -28.39 -10.98 -36.01
C ALA A 59 -28.71 -12.43 -35.62
N TYR A 60 -29.82 -13.00 -36.10
CA TYR A 60 -30.17 -14.39 -35.85
C TYR A 60 -29.12 -15.38 -36.37
N LEU A 61 -28.56 -15.17 -37.56
CA LEU A 61 -27.50 -16.04 -38.08
C LEU A 61 -26.20 -15.89 -37.27
N PHE A 62 -25.81 -14.67 -36.93
CA PHE A 62 -24.63 -14.44 -36.08
C PHE A 62 -24.80 -15.03 -34.68
N SER A 63 -26.00 -15.02 -34.09
CA SER A 63 -26.24 -15.64 -32.79
C SER A 63 -26.08 -17.15 -32.83
N LYS A 64 -26.55 -17.79 -33.91
CA LYS A 64 -26.35 -19.23 -34.12
C LYS A 64 -24.89 -19.59 -34.30
N LEU A 65 -24.16 -18.80 -35.10
CA LEU A 65 -22.73 -19.01 -35.35
C LEU A 65 -21.90 -18.86 -34.07
N PHE A 66 -22.21 -17.86 -33.24
CA PHE A 66 -21.53 -17.68 -31.96
C PHE A 66 -21.72 -18.88 -31.02
N ALA A 67 -22.94 -19.44 -30.99
CA ALA A 67 -23.29 -20.56 -30.10
C ALA A 67 -22.83 -21.93 -30.62
N ALA A 68 -22.52 -22.05 -31.92
CA ALA A 68 -22.20 -23.33 -32.54
C ALA A 68 -20.76 -23.80 -32.25
N ASN A 69 -19.77 -22.89 -32.24
CA ASN A 69 -18.36 -23.18 -32.00
C ASN A 69 -17.51 -21.90 -31.84
N ASP A 70 -16.20 -22.07 -31.60
CA ASP A 70 -15.26 -20.97 -31.38
C ASP A 70 -14.70 -20.34 -32.68
N ILE A 71 -15.10 -20.81 -33.87
CA ILE A 71 -14.62 -20.29 -35.14
C ILE A 71 -15.12 -18.85 -35.30
N GLN A 72 -14.19 -17.91 -35.45
CA GLN A 72 -14.49 -16.49 -35.61
C GLN A 72 -15.42 -15.93 -34.52
N LYS A 73 -15.43 -16.52 -33.32
CA LYS A 73 -16.39 -16.19 -32.23
C LYS A 73 -16.48 -14.68 -31.95
N VAL A 74 -15.33 -14.01 -31.88
CA VAL A 74 -15.24 -12.54 -31.69
C VAL A 74 -15.87 -11.78 -32.88
N SER A 75 -15.60 -12.21 -34.11
CA SER A 75 -16.19 -11.60 -35.31
C SER A 75 -17.70 -11.83 -35.38
N ASN A 76 -18.18 -13.02 -35.01
CA ASN A 76 -19.60 -13.34 -34.96
C ASN A 76 -20.31 -12.52 -33.88
N TYR A 77 -19.66 -12.32 -32.73
CA TYR A 77 -20.16 -11.42 -31.68
C TYR A 77 -20.29 -9.98 -32.19
N TYR A 78 -19.26 -9.44 -32.85
CA TYR A 78 -19.34 -8.09 -33.42
C TYR A 78 -20.37 -7.99 -34.54
N GLY A 79 -20.49 -9.02 -35.40
CA GLY A 79 -21.52 -9.09 -36.43
C GLY A 79 -22.93 -9.07 -35.85
N PHE A 80 -23.17 -9.82 -34.77
CA PHE A 80 -24.42 -9.74 -34.01
C PHE A 80 -24.65 -8.33 -33.47
N ASN A 81 -23.66 -7.75 -32.79
CA ASN A 81 -23.76 -6.41 -32.19
C ASN A 81 -24.09 -5.33 -33.24
N TRP A 82 -23.41 -5.33 -34.37
CA TRP A 82 -23.69 -4.38 -35.46
C TRP A 82 -25.07 -4.59 -36.09
N SER A 83 -25.60 -5.81 -36.05
CA SER A 83 -26.91 -6.14 -36.61
C SER A 83 -28.08 -5.84 -35.65
N VAL A 84 -27.79 -5.56 -34.37
CA VAL A 84 -28.81 -5.14 -33.40
C VAL A 84 -29.00 -3.63 -33.50
N VAL A 85 -30.26 -3.21 -33.66
CA VAL A 85 -30.67 -1.80 -33.71
C VAL A 85 -31.28 -1.44 -32.35
N ALA A 86 -30.72 -0.41 -31.69
CA ALA A 86 -31.06 -0.11 -30.29
C ALA A 86 -32.54 0.25 -30.07
N GLU A 87 -33.18 0.88 -31.05
CA GLU A 87 -34.58 1.30 -31.00
C GLU A 87 -35.56 0.16 -31.28
N GLU A 88 -35.09 -0.99 -31.80
CA GLU A 88 -35.94 -2.12 -32.16
C GLU A 88 -36.25 -3.02 -30.95
N ASN A 89 -37.43 -3.65 -30.96
CA ASN A 89 -37.85 -4.51 -29.88
C ASN A 89 -37.10 -5.85 -29.90
N LYS A 90 -36.42 -6.20 -28.81
CA LYS A 90 -35.74 -7.50 -28.61
C LYS A 90 -36.63 -8.70 -28.99
N LYS A 91 -37.94 -8.62 -28.77
CA LYS A 91 -38.90 -9.70 -29.09
C LYS A 91 -38.95 -10.04 -30.57
N ASP A 92 -38.70 -9.08 -31.46
CA ASP A 92 -38.72 -9.30 -32.91
C ASP A 92 -37.55 -10.19 -33.35
N TYR A 93 -36.37 -10.00 -32.75
CA TYR A 93 -35.20 -10.85 -32.99
C TYR A 93 -35.44 -12.27 -32.48
N LEU A 94 -35.99 -12.39 -31.26
CA LEU A 94 -36.27 -13.68 -30.63
C LEU A 94 -37.35 -14.49 -31.35
N ALA A 95 -38.23 -13.85 -32.14
CA ALA A 95 -39.24 -14.53 -32.94
C ALA A 95 -38.64 -15.37 -34.08
N LEU A 96 -37.40 -15.09 -34.49
CA LEU A 96 -36.69 -15.88 -35.52
C LEU A 96 -36.17 -17.22 -34.99
N CYS A 97 -35.86 -17.29 -33.69
CA CYS A 97 -35.37 -18.48 -33.00
C CYS A 97 -36.38 -19.64 -33.02
N LYS A 98 -35.90 -20.86 -33.31
CA LYS A 98 -36.74 -22.05 -33.51
C LYS A 98 -37.04 -22.82 -32.24
N ASN A 99 -36.27 -22.63 -31.19
CA ASN A 99 -36.42 -23.33 -29.93
C ASN A 99 -35.85 -22.50 -28.77
N ASP A 100 -36.07 -22.97 -27.55
CA ASP A 100 -35.65 -22.27 -26.34
C ASP A 100 -34.13 -22.19 -26.19
N LYS A 101 -33.38 -23.16 -26.75
CA LYS A 101 -31.92 -23.08 -26.80
C LYS A 101 -31.47 -21.87 -27.63
N GLU A 102 -31.97 -21.73 -28.86
CA GLU A 102 -31.61 -20.61 -29.74
C GLU A 102 -32.02 -19.26 -29.13
N LYS A 103 -33.20 -19.19 -28.47
CA LYS A 103 -33.62 -17.99 -27.73
C LYS A 103 -32.66 -17.67 -26.59
N SER A 104 -32.29 -18.67 -25.79
CA SER A 104 -31.32 -18.51 -24.70
C SER A 104 -29.95 -18.04 -25.20
N ASP A 105 -29.46 -18.60 -26.31
CA ASP A 105 -28.17 -18.23 -26.89
C ASP A 105 -28.18 -16.76 -27.36
N MET A 106 -29.26 -16.34 -28.05
CA MET A 106 -29.43 -14.96 -28.50
C MET A 106 -29.60 -13.98 -27.33
N LEU A 107 -30.39 -14.34 -26.31
CA LEU A 107 -30.53 -13.57 -25.08
C LEU A 107 -29.19 -13.38 -24.36
N GLY A 108 -28.32 -14.40 -24.36
CA GLY A 108 -26.98 -14.31 -23.82
C GLY A 108 -26.13 -13.24 -24.52
N LEU A 109 -26.25 -13.10 -25.84
CA LEU A 109 -25.54 -12.06 -26.60
C LEU A 109 -26.06 -10.65 -26.30
N PHE A 110 -27.38 -10.49 -26.14
CA PHE A 110 -27.96 -9.24 -25.66
C PHE A 110 -27.44 -8.89 -24.25
N ALA A 111 -27.37 -9.88 -23.35
CA ALA A 111 -26.86 -9.69 -21.99
C ALA A 111 -25.37 -9.31 -21.95
N LEU A 112 -24.56 -9.81 -22.89
CA LEU A 112 -23.15 -9.40 -23.03
C LEU A 112 -23.02 -7.92 -23.41
N GLN A 113 -23.93 -7.39 -24.23
CA GLN A 113 -23.92 -5.98 -24.63
C GLN A 113 -24.48 -5.05 -23.55
N ASN A 114 -25.38 -5.54 -22.71
CA ASN A 114 -26.01 -4.71 -21.68
C ASN A 114 -24.99 -4.29 -20.60
N PRO A 115 -24.69 -2.98 -20.45
CA PRO A 115 -23.81 -2.49 -19.39
C PRO A 115 -24.51 -2.43 -18.03
N GLU A 116 -25.84 -2.34 -18.01
CA GLU A 116 -26.62 -2.25 -16.77
C GLU A 116 -26.91 -3.64 -16.18
N THR A 117 -27.31 -3.68 -14.91
CA THR A 117 -27.74 -4.91 -14.24
C THR A 117 -29.06 -5.42 -14.82
N ASP A 118 -29.18 -6.74 -14.99
CA ASP A 118 -30.34 -7.42 -15.57
C ASP A 118 -30.49 -8.85 -15.03
N VAL A 119 -30.84 -8.95 -13.75
CA VAL A 119 -31.10 -10.21 -13.07
C VAL A 119 -32.30 -10.95 -13.68
N GLU A 120 -33.31 -10.24 -14.18
CA GLU A 120 -34.47 -10.86 -14.83
C GLU A 120 -34.10 -11.49 -16.18
N GLY A 121 -33.21 -10.85 -16.95
CA GLY A 121 -32.62 -11.43 -18.15
C GLY A 121 -31.87 -12.73 -17.85
N LEU A 122 -31.09 -12.79 -16.77
CA LEU A 122 -30.43 -14.03 -16.32
C LEU A 122 -31.45 -15.11 -15.96
N LYS A 123 -32.51 -14.77 -15.22
CA LYS A 123 -33.58 -15.72 -14.88
C LYS A 123 -34.26 -16.27 -16.13
N GLU A 124 -34.50 -15.42 -17.12
CA GLU A 124 -35.11 -15.83 -18.40
C GLU A 124 -34.19 -16.78 -19.18
N ILE A 125 -32.89 -16.46 -19.28
CA ILE A 125 -31.89 -17.32 -19.93
C ILE A 125 -31.84 -18.69 -19.24
N TYR A 126 -31.75 -18.71 -17.91
CA TYR A 126 -31.71 -19.96 -17.15
C TYR A 126 -32.99 -20.79 -17.33
N ARG A 127 -34.17 -20.14 -17.32
CA ARG A 127 -35.45 -20.82 -17.53
C ARG A 127 -35.54 -21.48 -18.91
N LEU A 128 -35.02 -20.82 -19.94
CA LEU A 128 -35.03 -21.33 -21.31
C LEU A 128 -34.01 -22.45 -21.54
N ASN A 129 -32.82 -22.34 -20.94
CA ASN A 129 -31.77 -23.33 -21.08
C ASN A 129 -30.87 -23.40 -19.82
N PRO A 130 -31.22 -24.23 -18.83
CA PRO A 130 -30.39 -24.41 -17.62
C PRO A 130 -28.98 -24.95 -17.90
N ALA A 131 -28.78 -25.59 -19.06
CA ALA A 131 -27.51 -26.15 -19.51
C ALA A 131 -26.72 -25.19 -20.43
N SER A 132 -27.08 -23.91 -20.49
CA SER A 132 -26.37 -22.92 -21.32
C SER A 132 -24.91 -22.74 -20.87
N GLU A 133 -23.97 -22.97 -21.79
CA GLU A 133 -22.53 -22.83 -21.55
C GLU A 133 -22.11 -21.37 -21.25
N MET A 134 -22.90 -20.39 -21.68
CA MET A 134 -22.62 -18.96 -21.43
C MET A 134 -23.09 -18.50 -20.05
N PHE A 135 -24.00 -19.23 -19.41
CA PHE A 135 -24.73 -18.75 -18.24
C PHE A 135 -23.81 -18.32 -17.09
N SER A 136 -22.83 -19.16 -16.74
CA SER A 136 -21.85 -18.86 -15.70
C SER A 136 -21.00 -17.63 -16.00
N THR A 137 -20.66 -17.39 -17.27
CA THR A 137 -19.94 -16.18 -17.69
C THR A 137 -20.81 -14.94 -17.51
N LEU A 138 -22.11 -15.03 -17.84
CA LEU A 138 -23.05 -13.93 -17.64
C LEU A 138 -23.25 -13.62 -16.16
N VAL A 139 -23.30 -14.65 -15.29
CA VAL A 139 -23.34 -14.46 -13.82
C VAL A 139 -22.11 -13.73 -13.31
N VAL A 140 -20.89 -14.10 -13.74
CA VAL A 140 -19.66 -13.39 -13.36
C VAL A 140 -19.70 -11.94 -13.83
N ARG A 141 -20.13 -11.70 -15.08
CA ARG A 141 -20.28 -10.35 -15.61
C ARG A 141 -21.27 -9.52 -14.78
N GLU A 142 -22.38 -10.12 -14.36
CA GLU A 142 -23.38 -9.48 -13.52
C GLU A 142 -22.86 -9.13 -12.13
N ILE A 143 -22.07 -10.02 -11.52
CA ILE A 143 -21.34 -9.72 -10.26
C ILE A 143 -20.44 -8.49 -10.45
N ASN A 144 -19.65 -8.45 -11.53
CA ASN A 144 -18.74 -7.33 -11.79
C ASN A 144 -19.48 -6.00 -11.98
N LYS A 145 -20.67 -6.02 -12.63
CA LYS A 145 -21.52 -4.81 -12.74
C LYS A 145 -21.96 -4.34 -11.36
N TYR A 146 -22.41 -5.25 -10.49
CA TYR A 146 -22.76 -4.90 -9.11
C TYR A 146 -21.56 -4.39 -8.31
N GLU A 147 -20.35 -4.92 -8.52
CA GLU A 147 -19.14 -4.40 -7.91
C GLU A 147 -18.89 -2.94 -8.32
N GLU A 148 -18.92 -2.66 -9.62
CA GLU A 148 -18.70 -1.31 -10.16
C GLU A 148 -19.75 -0.32 -9.65
N LEU A 149 -21.03 -0.73 -9.63
CA LEU A 149 -22.14 0.11 -9.18
C LEU A 149 -22.14 0.37 -7.68
N TYR A 150 -21.73 -0.63 -6.87
CA TYR A 150 -21.87 -0.57 -5.42
C TYR A 150 -20.57 -0.13 -4.72
N LEU A 151 -19.40 -0.66 -5.11
CA LEU A 151 -18.13 -0.40 -4.42
C LEU A 151 -17.48 0.91 -4.86
N SER A 152 -17.53 1.30 -6.14
CA SER A 152 -16.87 2.52 -6.62
C SER A 152 -17.36 3.78 -5.88
N PRO A 153 -18.68 4.04 -5.73
CA PRO A 153 -19.15 5.21 -4.99
C PRO A 153 -18.88 5.15 -3.48
N LEU A 154 -18.85 3.94 -2.89
CA LEU A 154 -18.51 3.76 -1.47
C LEU A 154 -17.04 4.12 -1.19
N LEU A 155 -16.14 3.73 -2.09
CA LEU A 155 -14.71 4.08 -2.00
C LEU A 155 -14.50 5.58 -2.22
N GLU A 156 -15.24 6.21 -3.13
CA GLU A 156 -15.21 7.68 -3.33
C GLU A 156 -15.69 8.45 -2.09
N LYS A 157 -16.79 8.03 -1.45
CA LYS A 157 -17.30 8.67 -0.22
C LYS A 157 -16.38 8.50 0.99
N GLN A 158 -15.74 7.34 1.14
CA GLN A 158 -14.77 7.10 2.21
C GLN A 158 -13.40 7.73 1.93
N GLY A 159 -13.12 8.05 0.66
CA GLY A 159 -11.91 8.67 0.16
C GLY A 159 -11.85 10.20 0.32
N GLN A 160 -11.87 10.72 1.56
CA GLN A 160 -11.20 12.01 1.84
C GLN A 160 -9.67 11.85 1.94
N ASN A 161 -9.08 10.91 1.19
CA ASN A 161 -7.66 10.81 0.93
C ASN A 161 -7.44 10.72 -0.59
N LYS A 162 -6.85 11.77 -1.15
CA LYS A 162 -6.82 12.16 -2.57
C LYS A 162 -6.00 11.27 -3.54
N ASN A 163 -5.90 9.95 -3.37
CA ASN A 163 -4.86 9.20 -4.11
C ASN A 163 -5.20 7.80 -4.69
N ASP A 164 -6.46 7.42 -4.95
CA ASP A 164 -6.72 6.06 -5.46
C ASP A 164 -7.81 5.96 -6.55
N PHE A 165 -7.33 5.62 -7.77
CA PHE A 165 -7.95 4.96 -8.92
C PHE A 165 -9.01 5.67 -9.80
N TYR A 166 -8.87 5.43 -11.11
CA TYR A 166 -9.46 6.12 -12.25
C TYR A 166 -10.78 5.47 -12.75
N TYR A 167 -11.80 6.33 -12.98
CA TYR A 167 -13.06 6.19 -13.77
C TYR A 167 -14.13 5.21 -13.21
N VAL A 168 -15.37 5.62 -12.85
CA VAL A 168 -16.38 6.44 -13.55
C VAL A 168 -17.12 7.39 -12.59
N PHE A 169 -17.20 8.68 -12.94
CA PHE A 169 -18.06 9.66 -12.25
C PHE A 169 -19.55 9.38 -12.54
N ARG A 170 -20.37 9.13 -11.50
CA ARG A 170 -21.84 9.22 -11.60
C ARG A 170 -22.35 10.35 -10.70
N ASP A 171 -22.96 11.36 -11.32
CA ASP A 171 -23.52 12.59 -10.72
C ASP A 171 -24.87 12.40 -9.99
N ALA A 172 -25.25 11.18 -9.60
CA ALA A 172 -26.54 10.93 -8.97
C ALA A 172 -26.40 10.84 -7.43
N ASN A 173 -27.35 11.43 -6.70
CA ASN A 173 -27.49 11.34 -5.24
C ASN A 173 -27.32 9.88 -4.75
N ALA A 174 -26.09 9.53 -4.36
CA ALA A 174 -25.64 8.15 -4.20
C ALA A 174 -26.47 7.34 -3.19
N ASP A 175 -27.13 7.98 -2.22
CA ASP A 175 -27.90 7.28 -1.19
C ASP A 175 -29.21 6.66 -1.72
N SER A 176 -29.88 7.31 -2.68
CA SER A 176 -31.12 6.76 -3.26
C SER A 176 -30.84 5.65 -4.26
N VAL A 177 -29.76 5.78 -5.05
CA VAL A 177 -29.28 4.75 -5.98
C VAL A 177 -28.80 3.52 -5.20
N MET A 178 -28.00 3.70 -4.15
CA MET A 178 -27.53 2.60 -3.29
C MET A 178 -28.69 1.82 -2.65
N LYS A 179 -29.81 2.47 -2.27
CA LYS A 179 -30.95 1.80 -1.64
C LYS A 179 -31.72 0.90 -2.61
N VAL A 180 -32.00 1.38 -3.82
CA VAL A 180 -32.67 0.59 -4.87
C VAL A 180 -31.80 -0.57 -5.32
N GLU A 181 -30.51 -0.29 -5.57
CA GLU A 181 -29.55 -1.31 -5.98
C GLU A 181 -29.34 -2.38 -4.90
N ASN A 182 -29.41 -2.03 -3.61
CA ASN A 182 -29.36 -3.02 -2.53
C ASN A 182 -30.52 -4.04 -2.61
N SER A 183 -31.74 -3.61 -2.92
CA SER A 183 -32.86 -4.56 -3.09
C SER A 183 -32.67 -5.50 -4.28
N ASN A 184 -32.20 -4.97 -5.42
CA ASN A 184 -31.88 -5.78 -6.59
C ASN A 184 -30.75 -6.77 -6.31
N LEU A 185 -29.72 -6.33 -5.59
CA LEU A 185 -28.58 -7.16 -5.20
C LEU A 185 -29.00 -8.28 -4.22
N GLN A 186 -29.89 -8.00 -3.27
CA GLN A 186 -30.45 -9.02 -2.38
C GLN A 186 -31.26 -10.08 -3.15
N ASN A 187 -32.04 -9.66 -4.16
CA ASN A 187 -32.73 -10.59 -5.06
C ASN A 187 -31.75 -11.46 -5.85
N PHE A 188 -30.65 -10.86 -6.32
CA PHE A 188 -29.61 -11.59 -7.05
C PHE A 188 -28.89 -12.61 -6.15
N ILE A 189 -28.54 -12.23 -4.92
CA ILE A 189 -27.98 -13.14 -3.90
C ILE A 189 -28.90 -14.34 -3.68
N GLY A 190 -30.21 -14.09 -3.50
CA GLY A 190 -31.20 -15.15 -3.34
C GLY A 190 -31.30 -16.07 -4.55
N PHE A 191 -31.26 -15.49 -5.76
CA PHE A 191 -31.24 -16.26 -7.00
C PHE A 191 -30.01 -17.16 -7.11
N LEU A 192 -28.80 -16.65 -6.88
CA LEU A 192 -27.58 -17.45 -6.90
C LEU A 192 -27.60 -18.56 -5.83
N ASN A 193 -28.12 -18.28 -4.64
CA ASN A 193 -28.27 -19.30 -3.61
C ASN A 193 -29.20 -20.42 -4.08
N ASN A 194 -30.37 -20.10 -4.62
CA ASN A 194 -31.31 -21.11 -5.12
C ASN A 194 -30.70 -21.95 -6.26
N LEU A 195 -29.95 -21.33 -7.16
CA LEU A 195 -29.25 -22.04 -8.24
C LEU A 195 -28.18 -23.00 -7.72
N SER A 196 -27.48 -22.63 -6.65
CA SER A 196 -26.46 -23.49 -6.04
C SER A 196 -27.05 -24.76 -5.41
N GLU A 197 -28.33 -24.72 -5.02
CA GLU A 197 -29.07 -25.86 -4.47
C GLU A 197 -29.61 -26.78 -5.58
N ASN A 198 -29.82 -26.27 -6.79
CA ASN A 198 -30.28 -27.05 -7.93
C ASN A 198 -29.17 -27.95 -8.50
N THR A 199 -29.38 -29.26 -8.50
CA THR A 199 -28.43 -30.26 -9.02
C THR A 199 -28.23 -30.21 -10.54
N GLN A 200 -29.15 -29.59 -11.29
CA GLN A 200 -29.02 -29.40 -12.74
C GLN A 200 -28.09 -28.23 -13.11
N MET A 201 -27.78 -27.34 -12.18
CA MET A 201 -26.79 -26.29 -12.42
C MET A 201 -25.40 -26.92 -12.49
N ALA A 202 -24.65 -26.70 -13.58
CA ALA A 202 -23.29 -27.21 -13.72
C ALA A 202 -22.33 -26.57 -12.69
N ASP A 203 -22.32 -25.23 -12.62
CA ASP A 203 -21.39 -24.47 -11.78
C ASP A 203 -21.99 -24.07 -10.42
N ARG A 204 -22.58 -25.02 -9.70
CA ARG A 204 -23.18 -24.76 -8.36
C ARG A 204 -22.23 -24.09 -7.39
N GLY A 205 -20.95 -24.48 -7.45
CA GLY A 205 -19.89 -23.88 -6.64
C GLY A 205 -19.69 -22.39 -6.93
N LEU A 206 -19.68 -22.00 -8.22
CA LEU A 206 -19.59 -20.59 -8.62
C LEU A 206 -20.77 -19.79 -8.08
N MET A 207 -21.99 -20.33 -8.18
CA MET A 207 -23.19 -19.66 -7.67
C MET A 207 -23.12 -19.45 -6.16
N LYS A 208 -22.69 -20.45 -5.38
CA LYS A 208 -22.56 -20.32 -3.93
C LYS A 208 -21.46 -19.34 -3.53
N VAL A 209 -20.30 -19.40 -4.18
CA VAL A 209 -19.18 -18.46 -3.94
C VAL A 209 -19.58 -17.03 -4.31
N GLY A 210 -20.28 -16.84 -5.44
CA GLY A 210 -20.85 -15.56 -5.84
C GLY A 210 -21.84 -15.02 -4.81
N ALA A 211 -22.77 -15.86 -4.33
CA ALA A 211 -23.72 -15.47 -3.29
C ALA A 211 -23.04 -15.05 -1.99
N ALA A 212 -21.96 -15.74 -1.58
CA ALA A 212 -21.16 -15.37 -0.42
C ALA A 212 -20.51 -14.00 -0.59
N TYR A 213 -19.88 -13.75 -1.74
CA TYR A 213 -19.20 -12.49 -2.04
C TYR A 213 -20.17 -11.31 -2.13
N LEU A 214 -21.30 -11.47 -2.83
CA LEU A 214 -22.32 -10.43 -2.90
C LEU A 214 -22.95 -10.14 -1.53
N SER A 215 -23.11 -11.17 -0.67
CA SER A 215 -23.57 -10.97 0.72
C SER A 215 -22.57 -10.16 1.55
N TYR A 216 -21.27 -10.32 1.29
CA TYR A 216 -20.24 -9.45 1.86
C TYR A 216 -20.38 -8.01 1.38
N MET A 217 -20.61 -7.77 0.08
CA MET A 217 -20.75 -6.42 -0.47
C MET A 217 -21.88 -5.63 0.20
N VAL A 218 -23.03 -6.26 0.44
CA VAL A 218 -24.17 -5.66 1.17
C VAL A 218 -24.00 -5.66 2.70
N GLN A 219 -22.80 -6.01 3.18
CA GLN A 219 -22.43 -6.08 4.61
C GLN A 219 -23.26 -7.06 5.45
N ASP A 220 -23.91 -8.04 4.81
CA ASP A 220 -24.55 -9.16 5.51
C ASP A 220 -23.52 -10.27 5.79
N TYR A 221 -22.62 -9.97 6.73
CA TYR A 221 -21.50 -10.86 7.07
C TYR A 221 -21.95 -12.20 7.61
N ARG A 222 -23.13 -12.28 8.28
CA ARG A 222 -23.67 -13.53 8.80
C ARG A 222 -24.06 -14.46 7.64
N LYS A 223 -24.75 -13.93 6.63
CA LYS A 223 -25.13 -14.68 5.44
C LYS A 223 -23.91 -15.06 4.60
N ALA A 224 -22.97 -14.13 4.44
CA ALA A 224 -21.71 -14.39 3.76
C ALA A 224 -20.93 -15.56 4.39
N GLU A 225 -20.77 -15.58 5.73
CA GLU A 225 -20.15 -16.69 6.45
C GLU A 225 -20.92 -18.00 6.27
N GLY A 226 -22.25 -17.97 6.35
CA GLY A 226 -23.08 -19.16 6.12
C GLY A 226 -22.82 -19.77 4.74
N TYR A 227 -22.83 -18.94 3.69
CA TYR A 227 -22.53 -19.38 2.33
C TYR A 227 -21.08 -19.83 2.14
N ILE A 228 -20.12 -19.23 2.85
CA ILE A 228 -18.73 -19.72 2.86
C ILE A 228 -18.65 -21.14 3.41
N GLU A 229 -19.29 -21.40 4.55
CA GLU A 229 -19.28 -22.73 5.18
C GLU A 229 -20.00 -23.80 4.35
N GLU A 230 -21.04 -23.41 3.61
CA GLU A 230 -21.68 -24.28 2.64
C GLU A 230 -20.78 -24.54 1.42
N ALA A 231 -20.16 -23.50 0.86
CA ALA A 231 -19.26 -23.62 -0.30
C ALA A 231 -18.05 -24.52 0.00
N LYS A 232 -17.50 -24.49 1.22
CA LYS A 232 -16.40 -25.37 1.66
C LYS A 232 -16.73 -26.86 1.55
N LYS A 233 -18.01 -27.24 1.58
CA LYS A 233 -18.48 -28.63 1.46
C LYS A 233 -18.74 -29.05 0.02
N MET A 234 -18.61 -28.12 -0.94
CA MET A 234 -18.82 -28.38 -2.37
C MET A 234 -17.52 -28.74 -3.06
N ASN A 235 -17.63 -29.43 -4.21
CA ASN A 235 -16.47 -29.67 -5.08
C ASN A 235 -16.16 -28.40 -5.90
N LEU A 236 -15.19 -27.62 -5.44
CA LEU A 236 -14.77 -26.36 -6.07
C LEU A 236 -13.52 -26.55 -6.93
N SER A 237 -13.47 -25.88 -8.08
CA SER A 237 -12.24 -25.74 -8.85
C SER A 237 -11.20 -24.92 -8.07
N ALA A 238 -9.91 -25.04 -8.40
CA ALA A 238 -8.85 -24.31 -7.72
C ALA A 238 -9.08 -22.78 -7.70
N ARG A 239 -9.58 -22.21 -8.81
CA ARG A 239 -9.91 -20.78 -8.90
C ARG A 239 -11.07 -20.39 -7.98
N LEU A 240 -12.09 -21.24 -7.85
CA LEU A 240 -13.21 -20.98 -6.94
C LEU A 240 -12.80 -21.14 -5.48
N GLN A 241 -11.89 -22.06 -5.16
CA GLN A 241 -11.30 -22.15 -3.82
C GLN A 241 -10.54 -20.86 -3.48
N ASP A 242 -9.78 -20.31 -4.42
CA ASP A 242 -9.05 -19.07 -4.23
C ASP A 242 -9.99 -17.87 -4.01
N GLN A 243 -11.06 -17.77 -4.81
CA GLN A 243 -12.08 -16.72 -4.63
C GLN A 243 -12.83 -16.86 -3.29
N LEU A 244 -13.10 -18.09 -2.86
CA LEU A 244 -13.72 -18.36 -1.55
C LEU A 244 -12.80 -17.91 -0.41
N MET A 245 -11.50 -18.19 -0.51
CA MET A 245 -10.51 -17.75 0.49
C MET A 245 -10.39 -16.22 0.54
N LEU A 246 -10.39 -15.54 -0.61
CA LEU A 246 -10.46 -14.08 -0.67
C LEU A 246 -11.70 -13.53 0.04
N THR A 247 -12.87 -14.08 -0.29
CA THR A 247 -14.14 -13.67 0.33
C THR A 247 -14.11 -13.90 1.84
N ASN A 248 -13.54 -15.01 2.30
CA ASN A 248 -13.37 -15.31 3.72
C ASN A 248 -12.47 -14.31 4.45
N ILE A 249 -11.37 -13.85 3.81
CA ILE A 249 -10.52 -12.78 4.35
C ILE A 249 -11.32 -11.50 4.54
N LEU A 250 -12.03 -11.06 3.48
CA LEU A 250 -12.80 -9.82 3.48
C LEU A 250 -13.89 -9.83 4.55
N VAL A 251 -14.65 -10.93 4.64
CA VAL A 251 -15.70 -11.11 5.65
C VAL A 251 -15.12 -11.15 7.07
N THR A 252 -14.06 -11.91 7.30
CA THR A 252 -13.43 -12.02 8.63
C THR A 252 -12.96 -10.67 9.13
N ILE A 253 -12.29 -9.89 8.27
CA ILE A 253 -11.80 -8.54 8.59
C ILE A 253 -12.96 -7.59 8.88
N SER A 254 -13.96 -7.56 8.00
CA SER A 254 -15.01 -6.53 8.04
C SER A 254 -16.06 -6.77 9.11
N LYS A 255 -16.29 -8.04 9.48
CA LYS A 255 -17.23 -8.40 10.55
C LYS A 255 -16.71 -8.06 11.94
N SER A 256 -15.40 -8.18 12.16
CA SER A 256 -14.80 -7.95 13.47
C SER A 256 -14.45 -6.48 13.62
N PRO A 257 -15.03 -5.72 14.58
CA PRO A 257 -14.69 -4.31 14.81
C PRO A 257 -13.31 -4.16 15.48
N VAL A 258 -12.88 -5.19 16.22
CA VAL A 258 -11.61 -5.25 16.95
C VAL A 258 -10.78 -6.43 16.40
N ILE A 259 -9.45 -6.29 16.40
CA ILE A 259 -8.53 -7.39 16.07
C ILE A 259 -7.87 -7.92 17.34
N ASP A 260 -8.46 -8.94 17.94
CA ASP A 260 -7.98 -9.63 19.14
C ASP A 260 -7.39 -11.02 18.82
N ALA A 261 -7.01 -11.78 19.84
CA ALA A 261 -6.46 -13.12 19.65
C ALA A 261 -7.42 -14.09 18.92
N ALA A 262 -8.74 -13.97 19.14
CA ALA A 262 -9.73 -14.82 18.48
C ALA A 262 -9.87 -14.46 17.00
N PHE A 263 -9.83 -13.16 16.68
CA PHE A 263 -9.74 -12.67 15.30
C PHE A 263 -8.48 -13.18 14.61
N GLU A 264 -7.32 -13.08 15.26
CA GLU A 264 -6.04 -13.55 14.72
C GLU A 264 -6.05 -15.05 14.41
N GLU A 265 -6.58 -15.86 15.33
CA GLU A 265 -6.74 -17.31 15.14
C GLU A 265 -7.64 -17.62 13.94
N LYS A 266 -8.76 -16.90 13.80
CA LYS A 266 -9.69 -17.08 12.68
C LYS A 266 -9.09 -16.65 11.34
N LEU A 267 -8.30 -15.57 11.33
CA LEU A 267 -7.71 -15.03 10.10
C LEU A 267 -6.49 -15.85 9.62
N LEU A 268 -5.74 -16.44 10.54
CA LEU A 268 -4.46 -17.10 10.28
C LEU A 268 -4.48 -18.08 9.09
N PRO A 269 -5.42 -19.04 8.97
CA PRO A 269 -5.41 -19.99 7.85
C PRO A 269 -5.49 -19.30 6.48
N SER A 270 -6.18 -18.16 6.42
CA SER A 270 -6.30 -17.39 5.18
C SER A 270 -5.02 -16.64 4.83
N LEU A 271 -4.31 -16.11 5.84
CA LEU A 271 -2.99 -15.50 5.60
C LEU A 271 -1.95 -16.54 5.21
N GLU A 272 -2.00 -17.73 5.79
CA GLU A 272 -1.11 -18.84 5.40
C GLU A 272 -1.33 -19.29 3.96
N TRP A 273 -2.59 -19.38 3.53
CA TRP A 273 -2.94 -19.63 2.14
C TRP A 273 -2.41 -18.52 1.22
N LEU A 274 -2.68 -17.26 1.56
CA LEU A 274 -2.29 -16.12 0.74
C LEU A 274 -0.76 -15.99 0.63
N ALA A 275 -0.04 -16.26 1.71
CA ALA A 275 1.42 -16.29 1.72
C ALA A 275 2.04 -17.38 0.83
N LYS A 276 1.27 -18.42 0.44
CA LYS A 276 1.70 -19.44 -0.52
C LYS A 276 1.44 -19.03 -1.98
N LYS A 277 0.55 -18.06 -2.22
CA LYS A 277 0.23 -17.54 -3.56
C LYS A 277 1.25 -16.52 -4.08
N GLY A 278 1.82 -15.75 -3.17
CA GLY A 278 2.71 -14.65 -3.51
C GLY A 278 4.13 -15.10 -3.86
N CYS A 279 4.69 -14.54 -4.94
CA CYS A 279 6.12 -14.49 -5.22
C CYS A 279 6.70 -13.12 -4.80
N LYS A 280 7.98 -12.84 -5.05
CA LYS A 280 8.50 -11.46 -4.99
C LYS A 280 8.28 -10.81 -6.36
N PRO A 281 7.24 -9.98 -6.56
CA PRO A 281 6.99 -9.40 -7.87
C PRO A 281 8.02 -8.33 -8.18
N LYS A 282 8.33 -8.17 -9.46
CA LYS A 282 8.91 -6.91 -9.92
C LYS A 282 7.85 -5.81 -9.99
N TRP A 283 8.22 -4.54 -9.92
CA TRP A 283 7.24 -3.44 -10.02
C TRP A 283 6.44 -3.46 -11.33
N GLU A 284 7.08 -3.88 -12.43
CA GLU A 284 6.45 -3.99 -13.77
C GLU A 284 5.57 -5.24 -13.92
N ASP A 285 5.67 -6.21 -13.00
CA ASP A 285 4.96 -7.48 -13.15
C ASP A 285 3.46 -7.29 -12.95
N ASN A 286 2.67 -7.60 -13.96
CA ASN A 286 1.20 -7.61 -13.89
C ASN A 286 0.57 -9.00 -14.00
N ASN A 287 1.40 -10.06 -13.95
CA ASN A 287 0.91 -11.43 -13.87
C ASN A 287 0.14 -11.69 -12.57
N GLU A 288 -0.63 -12.78 -12.54
CA GLU A 288 -1.48 -13.16 -11.42
C GLU A 288 -0.70 -13.27 -10.09
N SER A 289 0.48 -13.89 -10.08
CA SER A 289 1.30 -14.03 -8.86
C SER A 289 1.71 -12.67 -8.29
N ALA A 290 2.03 -11.70 -9.15
CA ALA A 290 2.35 -10.34 -8.73
C ALA A 290 1.13 -9.60 -8.15
N GLN A 291 -0.06 -9.84 -8.69
CA GLN A 291 -1.30 -9.32 -8.13
C GLN A 291 -1.55 -9.88 -6.72
N TRP A 292 -1.36 -11.20 -6.52
CA TRP A 292 -1.47 -11.83 -5.20
C TRP A 292 -0.49 -11.24 -4.19
N SER A 293 0.77 -11.02 -4.57
CA SER A 293 1.77 -10.43 -3.69
C SER A 293 1.45 -8.98 -3.31
N ARG A 294 0.97 -8.17 -4.26
CA ARG A 294 0.50 -6.81 -3.98
C ARG A 294 -0.69 -6.81 -3.02
N PHE A 295 -1.66 -7.69 -3.25
CA PHE A 295 -2.81 -7.86 -2.35
C PHE A 295 -2.34 -8.24 -0.94
N TYR A 296 -1.46 -9.23 -0.81
CA TYR A 296 -0.95 -9.66 0.50
C TYR A 296 -0.19 -8.56 1.24
N ARG A 297 0.72 -7.86 0.56
CA ARG A 297 1.45 -6.72 1.11
C ARG A 297 0.50 -5.61 1.57
N ASN A 298 -0.45 -5.23 0.72
CA ASN A 298 -1.40 -4.15 1.02
C ASN A 298 -2.35 -4.54 2.16
N LEU A 299 -2.80 -5.80 2.21
CA LEU A 299 -3.59 -6.31 3.32
C LEU A 299 -2.86 -6.15 4.66
N LEU A 300 -1.58 -6.53 4.71
CA LEU A 300 -0.78 -6.41 5.92
C LEU A 300 -0.54 -4.94 6.33
N MET A 301 -0.17 -4.07 5.40
CA MET A 301 0.18 -2.68 5.71
C MET A 301 -1.05 -1.77 5.87
N MET A 302 -1.89 -1.75 4.84
CA MET A 302 -2.94 -0.74 4.68
C MET A 302 -4.21 -1.12 5.43
N VAL A 303 -4.39 -2.40 5.77
CA VAL A 303 -5.56 -2.88 6.51
C VAL A 303 -5.15 -3.31 7.92
N LEU A 304 -4.41 -4.42 8.06
CA LEU A 304 -4.11 -4.98 9.38
C LEU A 304 -3.21 -4.06 10.22
N GLY A 305 -2.12 -3.54 9.64
CA GLY A 305 -1.21 -2.59 10.30
C GLY A 305 -1.93 -1.35 10.83
N LYS A 306 -2.74 -0.69 9.99
CA LYS A 306 -3.56 0.47 10.40
C LYS A 306 -4.57 0.13 11.50
N ARG A 307 -5.11 -1.08 11.50
CA ARG A 307 -6.04 -1.51 12.56
C ARG A 307 -5.33 -1.76 13.88
N TYR A 308 -4.13 -2.35 13.86
CA TYR A 308 -3.32 -2.48 15.08
C TYR A 308 -2.88 -1.10 15.59
N HIS A 309 -2.52 -0.19 14.68
CA HIS A 309 -2.24 1.21 15.01
C HIS A 309 -3.39 1.88 15.75
N ALA A 310 -4.61 1.76 15.23
CA ALA A 310 -5.82 2.31 15.84
C ALA A 310 -6.09 1.74 17.24
N GLN A 311 -5.53 0.57 17.57
CA GLN A 311 -5.60 -0.07 18.88
C GLN A 311 -4.32 0.14 19.73
N SER A 312 -3.40 1.00 19.27
CA SER A 312 -2.11 1.26 19.91
C SER A 312 -1.20 0.02 20.05
N ASP A 313 -1.43 -1.03 19.25
CA ASP A 313 -0.57 -2.22 19.19
C ASP A 313 0.55 -2.05 18.15
N LEU A 314 1.56 -1.27 18.53
CA LEU A 314 2.70 -0.99 17.66
C LEU A 314 3.56 -2.23 17.37
N ILE A 315 3.54 -3.26 18.24
CA ILE A 315 4.33 -4.48 18.03
C ILE A 315 3.74 -5.26 16.86
N LYS A 316 2.42 -5.47 16.84
CA LYS A 316 1.75 -6.14 15.72
C LYS A 316 1.80 -5.33 14.44
N GLU A 317 1.65 -4.01 14.51
CA GLU A 317 1.83 -3.13 13.35
C GLU A 317 3.24 -3.24 12.75
N LEU A 318 4.28 -3.22 13.59
CA LEU A 318 5.66 -3.45 13.18
C LEU A 318 5.84 -4.84 12.53
N MET A 319 5.23 -5.88 13.10
CA MET A 319 5.29 -7.23 12.55
C MET A 319 4.61 -7.33 11.18
N CYS A 320 3.45 -6.71 10.98
CA CYS A 320 2.82 -6.59 9.66
C CYS A 320 3.72 -5.85 8.67
N THR A 321 4.33 -4.74 9.10
CA THR A 321 5.30 -3.97 8.30
C THR A 321 6.52 -4.79 7.90
N SER A 322 7.02 -5.59 8.82
CA SER A 322 8.16 -6.50 8.63
C SER A 322 7.86 -7.60 7.61
N VAL A 323 6.64 -8.14 7.60
CA VAL A 323 6.22 -9.10 6.56
C VAL A 323 6.09 -8.41 5.20
N ALA A 324 5.45 -7.23 5.16
CA ALA A 324 5.28 -6.47 3.93
C ALA A 324 6.62 -6.06 3.29
N GLU A 325 7.60 -5.64 4.10
CA GLU A 325 8.97 -5.35 3.65
C GLU A 325 9.65 -6.57 3.02
N LYS A 326 9.35 -7.78 3.48
CA LYS A 326 9.95 -9.01 2.93
C LYS A 326 9.39 -9.35 1.54
N ILE A 327 8.13 -8.98 1.29
CA ILE A 327 7.42 -9.26 0.05
C ILE A 327 7.69 -8.18 -1.00
N GLY A 328 7.76 -6.91 -0.58
CA GLY A 328 8.02 -5.77 -1.45
C GLY A 328 9.42 -5.79 -2.07
N GLU A 329 9.57 -5.09 -3.19
CA GLU A 329 10.90 -4.74 -3.71
C GLU A 329 11.60 -3.73 -2.78
N ASP A 330 12.92 -3.68 -2.85
CA ASP A 330 13.75 -2.81 -2.01
C ASP A 330 13.46 -1.30 -2.25
N ASN A 331 12.83 -0.93 -3.37
CA ASN A 331 12.54 0.46 -3.75
C ASN A 331 11.25 1.06 -3.14
N TYR A 332 10.44 0.29 -2.41
CA TYR A 332 9.17 0.80 -1.86
C TYR A 332 9.32 1.70 -0.62
N GLY A 333 10.54 1.93 -0.12
CA GLY A 333 10.78 2.74 1.08
C GLY A 333 10.20 2.16 2.38
N ILE A 334 9.60 0.97 2.33
CA ILE A 334 9.06 0.27 3.50
C ILE A 334 10.24 -0.37 4.22
N SER A 335 10.42 -0.05 5.50
CA SER A 335 11.39 -0.72 6.37
C SER A 335 10.82 -0.82 7.77
N ALA A 336 10.70 -2.05 8.28
CA ALA A 336 10.25 -2.31 9.64
C ALA A 336 11.23 -1.73 10.66
N VAL A 337 12.53 -1.80 10.38
CA VAL A 337 13.55 -1.19 11.24
C VAL A 337 13.38 0.33 11.28
N ASN A 338 13.14 0.98 10.14
CA ASN A 338 12.87 2.42 10.15
C ASN A 338 11.52 2.75 10.80
N PHE A 339 10.48 1.93 10.59
CA PHE A 339 9.20 2.10 11.27
C PHE A 339 9.39 2.09 12.79
N MET A 340 10.11 1.10 13.31
CA MET A 340 10.46 1.03 14.74
C MET A 340 11.19 2.30 15.18
N ARG A 341 12.24 2.72 14.45
CA ARG A 341 13.06 3.88 14.80
C ARG A 341 12.31 5.21 14.91
N HIS A 342 11.25 5.38 14.12
CA HIS A 342 10.45 6.61 14.08
C HIS A 342 9.24 6.58 15.01
N ASN A 343 8.68 5.41 15.28
CA ASN A 343 7.39 5.30 15.99
C ASN A 343 7.52 4.79 17.43
N PHE A 344 8.65 4.20 17.81
CA PHE A 344 8.84 3.64 19.15
C PHE A 344 9.63 4.59 20.05
N THR A 345 9.09 4.84 21.24
CA THR A 345 9.85 5.34 22.39
C THR A 345 10.82 4.28 22.92
N SER A 346 11.77 4.70 23.76
CA SER A 346 12.68 3.78 24.47
C SER A 346 11.92 2.68 25.24
N VAL A 347 10.88 3.05 25.98
CA VAL A 347 10.02 2.11 26.72
C VAL A 347 9.27 1.14 25.80
N GLN A 348 8.75 1.60 24.66
CA GLN A 348 8.10 0.70 23.69
C GLN A 348 9.11 -0.26 23.04
N ALA A 349 10.34 0.20 22.78
CA ALA A 349 11.40 -0.64 22.22
C ALA A 349 11.84 -1.74 23.21
N GLU A 350 11.85 -1.45 24.52
CA GLU A 350 12.02 -2.48 25.56
C GLU A 350 10.91 -3.53 25.51
N LYS A 351 9.64 -3.09 25.48
CA LYS A 351 8.49 -4.00 25.41
C LYS A 351 8.56 -4.92 24.19
N LEU A 352 8.97 -4.39 23.04
CA LEU A 352 9.20 -5.19 21.83
C LEU A 352 10.30 -6.23 22.05
N TYR A 353 11.42 -5.83 22.64
CA TYR A 353 12.50 -6.77 22.93
C TYR A 353 12.04 -7.88 23.88
N ASP A 354 11.35 -7.52 24.96
CA ASP A 354 10.87 -8.47 25.97
C ASP A 354 9.86 -9.46 25.36
N PHE A 355 8.97 -8.98 24.49
CA PHE A 355 8.08 -9.82 23.70
C PHE A 355 8.86 -10.85 22.86
N LEU A 356 9.89 -10.41 22.13
CA LEU A 356 10.72 -11.29 21.31
C LEU A 356 11.56 -12.27 22.15
N ALA A 357 12.10 -11.81 23.29
CA ALA A 357 12.96 -12.58 24.17
C ALA A 357 12.19 -13.64 24.96
N ALA A 358 10.95 -13.35 25.37
CA ALA A 358 10.10 -14.28 26.10
C ALA A 358 9.73 -15.52 25.28
N GLN A 359 9.69 -15.40 23.94
CA GLN A 359 9.32 -16.46 22.99
C GLN A 359 7.94 -17.10 23.26
N LYS A 360 7.06 -16.40 23.99
CA LYS A 360 5.69 -16.82 24.30
C LYS A 360 4.74 -16.38 23.17
N PHE A 361 5.00 -16.90 21.97
CA PHE A 361 4.30 -16.51 20.76
C PHE A 361 3.02 -17.32 20.53
N THR A 362 1.94 -16.64 20.15
CA THR A 362 0.76 -17.30 19.55
C THR A 362 1.12 -17.90 18.19
N SER A 363 0.25 -18.74 17.63
CA SER A 363 0.45 -19.25 16.25
C SER A 363 0.52 -18.13 15.22
N TYR A 364 -0.26 -17.07 15.42
CA TYR A 364 -0.26 -15.89 14.57
C TYR A 364 1.05 -15.10 14.66
N ASP A 365 1.59 -14.93 15.86
CA ASP A 365 2.91 -14.30 16.07
C ASP A 365 4.02 -15.06 15.37
N LYS A 366 4.04 -16.39 15.52
CA LYS A 366 5.02 -17.27 14.86
C LYS A 366 4.96 -17.10 13.35
N PHE A 367 3.76 -17.04 12.78
CA PHE A 367 3.57 -16.82 11.35
C PHE A 367 4.17 -15.49 10.89
N LEU A 368 3.80 -14.37 11.54
CA LEU A 368 4.31 -13.05 11.17
C LEU A 368 5.84 -12.95 11.35
N LEU A 369 6.40 -13.48 12.44
CA LEU A 369 7.84 -13.49 12.67
C LEU A 369 8.58 -14.31 11.61
N ALA A 370 8.08 -15.50 11.24
CA ALA A 370 8.70 -16.33 10.21
C ALA A 370 8.66 -15.65 8.82
N LYS A 371 7.60 -14.91 8.53
CA LYS A 371 7.42 -14.18 7.27
C LYS A 371 7.99 -12.76 7.30
N GLY A 372 8.51 -12.29 8.44
CA GLY A 372 9.11 -10.97 8.60
C GLY A 372 10.63 -10.92 8.37
N LYS A 373 11.17 -9.70 8.52
CA LYS A 373 12.60 -9.36 8.49
C LYS A 373 13.16 -8.86 9.83
N ILE A 374 12.32 -8.36 10.75
CA ILE A 374 12.73 -7.81 12.06
C ILE A 374 13.48 -8.84 12.91
N LYS A 375 14.61 -8.44 13.51
CA LYS A 375 15.41 -9.31 14.38
C LYS A 375 15.60 -8.67 15.75
N ILE A 376 15.73 -9.50 16.77
CA ILE A 376 15.96 -9.06 18.15
C ILE A 376 17.23 -8.21 18.31
N ASN A 377 18.26 -8.45 17.50
CA ASN A 377 19.49 -7.63 17.50
C ASN A 377 19.24 -6.21 16.99
N ASP A 378 18.37 -6.02 15.99
CA ASP A 378 18.00 -4.70 15.48
C ASP A 378 17.23 -3.91 16.55
N VAL A 379 16.37 -4.62 17.30
CA VAL A 379 15.65 -4.05 18.45
C VAL A 379 16.62 -3.65 19.55
N ALA A 380 17.58 -4.50 19.93
CA ALA A 380 18.56 -4.17 20.97
C ALA A 380 19.41 -2.93 20.63
N ASP A 381 19.89 -2.83 19.39
CA ASP A 381 20.63 -1.65 18.91
C ASP A 381 19.77 -0.39 18.99
N PHE A 382 18.52 -0.45 18.52
CA PHE A 382 17.63 0.69 18.58
C PHE A 382 17.27 1.06 20.02
N THR A 383 16.92 0.11 20.88
CA THR A 383 16.58 0.39 22.29
C THR A 383 17.74 1.08 23.00
N GLY A 384 18.98 0.59 22.80
CA GLY A 384 20.17 1.23 23.35
C GLY A 384 20.39 2.64 22.79
N THR A 385 20.13 2.84 21.51
CA THR A 385 20.23 4.16 20.85
C THR A 385 19.13 5.11 21.32
N ALA A 386 17.90 4.64 21.52
CA ALA A 386 16.80 5.43 22.07
C ALA A 386 17.14 5.93 23.47
N TYR A 387 17.79 5.12 24.30
CA TYR A 387 18.28 5.59 25.61
C TYR A 387 19.46 6.55 25.53
N LEU A 388 20.31 6.48 24.50
CA LEU A 388 21.28 7.55 24.23
C LEU A 388 20.57 8.87 23.92
N ARG A 389 19.48 8.84 23.15
CA ARG A 389 18.66 10.02 22.81
C ARG A 389 17.98 10.61 24.04
N ASP A 390 17.60 9.76 25.00
CA ASP A 390 17.00 10.15 26.28
C ASP A 390 18.06 10.54 27.36
N TYR A 391 19.35 10.43 27.03
CA TYR A 391 20.49 10.62 27.95
C TYR A 391 20.49 9.68 29.18
N ASP A 392 19.80 8.55 29.13
CA ASP A 392 19.87 7.47 30.12
C ASP A 392 21.01 6.52 29.77
N TYR A 393 22.23 6.92 30.13
CA TYR A 393 23.44 6.17 29.78
C TYR A 393 23.54 4.80 30.46
N ASP A 394 22.95 4.63 31.64
CA ASP A 394 22.94 3.34 32.34
C ASP A 394 22.12 2.31 31.56
N LYS A 395 20.91 2.68 31.14
CA LYS A 395 20.11 1.81 30.28
C LYS A 395 20.71 1.65 28.89
N ALA A 396 21.26 2.71 28.31
CA ALA A 396 21.93 2.62 27.01
C ALA A 396 23.07 1.58 27.05
N VAL A 397 23.95 1.62 28.06
CA VAL A 397 25.04 0.64 28.22
C VAL A 397 24.50 -0.78 28.38
N ASN A 398 23.46 -0.98 29.21
CA ASN A 398 22.84 -2.29 29.39
C ASN A 398 22.30 -2.84 28.06
N TRP A 399 21.50 -2.06 27.35
CA TRP A 399 20.88 -2.49 26.10
C TRP A 399 21.88 -2.71 24.97
N LEU A 400 22.83 -1.80 24.79
CA LEU A 400 23.91 -1.97 23.81
C LEU A 400 24.77 -3.19 24.16
N GLY A 401 24.99 -3.49 25.44
CA GLY A 401 25.71 -4.68 25.89
C GLY A 401 25.05 -6.01 25.51
N LYS A 402 23.75 -6.02 25.18
CA LYS A 402 23.05 -7.21 24.67
C LYS A 402 23.36 -7.53 23.20
N MET A 403 23.96 -6.59 22.47
CA MET A 403 24.33 -6.81 21.07
C MET A 403 25.57 -7.70 20.94
N LYS A 404 25.56 -8.62 19.98
CA LYS A 404 26.70 -9.50 19.71
C LYS A 404 27.97 -8.76 19.27
N ALA A 405 27.80 -7.67 18.54
CA ALA A 405 28.90 -6.85 18.02
C ALA A 405 28.46 -5.39 18.00
N GLN A 406 29.38 -4.49 18.33
CA GLN A 406 29.14 -3.05 18.32
C GLN A 406 29.54 -2.47 16.95
N PRO A 407 28.64 -1.77 16.25
CA PRO A 407 29.02 -0.96 15.09
C PRO A 407 30.07 0.08 15.50
N LEU A 408 31.16 0.15 14.72
CA LEU A 408 32.26 1.07 14.96
C LEU A 408 32.05 2.36 14.17
N ILE A 409 32.26 3.49 14.84
CA ILE A 409 32.21 4.83 14.26
C ILE A 409 33.62 5.40 14.28
N LYS A 410 34.14 5.77 13.12
CA LYS A 410 35.55 6.19 12.93
C LYS A 410 35.75 7.68 13.20
N LYS A 411 35.24 8.15 14.34
CA LYS A 411 35.22 9.56 14.72
C LYS A 411 35.32 9.70 16.24
N ASP A 412 35.97 10.75 16.71
CA ASP A 412 36.03 11.11 18.12
C ASP A 412 34.82 11.98 18.52
N PRO A 413 33.87 11.46 19.31
CA PRO A 413 32.68 12.22 19.72
C PRO A 413 33.00 13.33 20.72
N PHE A 414 34.22 13.39 21.27
CA PHE A 414 34.64 14.41 22.23
C PHE A 414 35.62 15.42 21.64
N ARG A 415 35.76 15.44 20.31
CA ARG A 415 36.64 16.36 19.61
C ARG A 415 36.04 17.75 19.54
N GLU A 416 36.83 18.76 19.85
CA GLU A 416 36.44 20.13 19.55
C GLU A 416 36.66 20.43 18.06
N LEU A 417 35.63 20.97 17.42
CA LEU A 417 35.68 21.44 16.05
C LEU A 417 35.21 22.89 15.95
N PHE A 418 36.03 23.74 15.34
CA PHE A 418 35.65 25.11 15.03
C PHE A 418 34.55 25.17 13.97
N PHE A 419 34.65 24.32 12.94
CA PHE A 419 33.68 24.23 11.85
C PHE A 419 32.89 22.94 11.95
N ASP A 420 31.58 23.04 11.78
CA ASP A 420 30.70 21.88 11.71
C ASP A 420 31.01 21.09 10.45
N ARG A 421 31.19 19.78 10.63
CA ARG A 421 31.46 18.86 9.53
C ARG A 421 31.20 17.44 9.99
N GLU A 422 30.86 16.58 9.04
CA GLU A 422 30.69 15.16 9.31
C GLU A 422 31.83 14.30 8.76
N GLU A 423 32.60 14.77 7.77
CA GLU A 423 33.61 13.90 7.16
C GLU A 423 34.77 13.69 8.11
N ARG A 424 35.25 12.44 8.14
CA ARG A 424 36.40 12.07 8.96
C ARG A 424 37.59 12.97 8.64
N LEU A 425 38.15 13.59 9.68
CA LEU A 425 39.31 14.45 9.55
C LEU A 425 40.56 13.67 9.12
N PRO A 426 41.39 14.23 8.21
CA PRO A 426 42.71 13.67 7.92
C PRO A 426 43.53 13.49 9.20
N GLY A 427 44.05 12.29 9.41
CA GLY A 427 44.86 11.94 10.59
C GLY A 427 44.07 11.57 11.85
N ASP A 428 42.74 11.67 11.85
CA ASP A 428 41.93 11.15 12.96
C ASP A 428 41.98 9.62 12.97
N LYS A 429 42.57 9.04 14.02
CA LYS A 429 42.70 7.58 14.20
C LYS A 429 41.71 7.02 15.23
N VAL A 430 40.90 7.87 15.86
CA VAL A 430 39.97 7.44 16.90
C VAL A 430 38.84 6.62 16.28
N THR A 431 38.47 5.56 16.97
CA THR A 431 37.30 4.75 16.67
C THR A 431 36.52 4.59 17.96
N THR A 432 35.21 4.82 17.89
CA THR A 432 34.26 4.70 19.00
C THR A 432 33.15 3.72 18.65
N SER A 433 32.26 3.49 19.60
CA SER A 433 30.97 2.83 19.41
C SER A 433 29.92 3.54 20.28
N LYS A 434 28.64 3.26 20.02
CA LYS A 434 27.54 3.75 20.87
C LYS A 434 27.77 3.40 22.35
N MET A 435 28.23 2.18 22.62
CA MET A 435 28.50 1.72 23.98
C MET A 435 29.73 2.40 24.60
N ALA A 436 30.80 2.62 23.84
CA ALA A 436 31.98 3.33 24.33
C ALA A 436 31.65 4.80 24.65
N TYR A 437 30.86 5.44 23.78
CA TYR A 437 30.34 6.79 24.02
C TYR A 437 29.47 6.85 25.28
N ALA A 438 28.51 5.93 25.45
CA ALA A 438 27.65 5.88 26.63
C ALA A 438 28.46 5.76 27.94
N ASN A 439 29.44 4.87 27.96
CA ASN A 439 30.33 4.69 29.12
C ASN A 439 31.16 5.93 29.42
N GLU A 440 31.68 6.61 28.39
CA GLU A 440 32.46 7.84 28.59
C GLU A 440 31.58 8.99 29.07
N MET A 441 30.36 9.15 28.54
CA MET A 441 29.40 10.16 29.04
C MET A 441 29.07 9.91 30.52
N LYS A 442 28.81 8.65 30.91
CA LYS A 442 28.59 8.26 32.31
C LYS A 442 29.81 8.59 33.18
N ARG A 443 31.02 8.21 32.74
CA ARG A 443 32.26 8.49 33.46
C ARG A 443 32.48 9.99 33.65
N LEU A 444 32.23 10.79 32.63
CA LEU A 444 32.39 12.24 32.69
C LEU A 444 31.34 12.91 33.59
N HIS A 445 30.10 12.41 33.60
CA HIS A 445 29.09 12.86 34.56
C HIS A 445 29.51 12.62 36.01
N GLU A 446 30.13 11.48 36.29
CA GLU A 446 30.63 11.18 37.63
C GLU A 446 31.86 12.03 38.00
N LEU A 447 32.81 12.18 37.08
CA LEU A 447 33.99 13.00 37.29
C LEU A 447 33.67 14.48 37.46
N ALA A 448 32.68 15.01 36.75
CA ALA A 448 32.23 16.39 36.93
C ALA A 448 31.70 16.66 38.35
N LYS A 449 31.24 15.62 39.08
CA LYS A 449 30.77 15.73 40.47
C LYS A 449 31.89 15.48 41.49
N THR A 450 32.78 14.52 41.20
CA THR A 450 33.77 13.99 42.14
C THR A 450 35.13 14.68 42.05
N ASP A 451 35.62 14.96 40.83
CA ASP A 451 36.87 15.68 40.58
C ASP A 451 36.60 17.18 40.46
N LYS A 452 36.37 17.82 41.62
CA LYS A 452 36.07 19.26 41.71
C LYS A 452 37.16 20.15 41.11
N ALA A 453 38.42 19.69 41.12
CA ALA A 453 39.55 20.47 40.60
C ALA A 453 39.52 20.60 39.07
N ASN A 454 38.99 19.59 38.36
CA ASN A 454 38.84 19.62 36.89
C ASN A 454 37.38 19.62 36.43
N ALA A 455 36.43 19.95 37.31
CA ALA A 455 35.00 19.92 37.00
C ALA A 455 34.65 20.69 35.73
N SER A 456 35.23 21.89 35.52
CA SER A 456 35.02 22.69 34.30
C SER A 456 35.45 21.96 33.02
N LYS A 457 36.59 21.25 33.05
CA LYS A 457 37.09 20.46 31.92
C LYS A 457 36.21 19.25 31.63
N HIS A 458 35.72 18.56 32.67
CA HIS A 458 34.80 17.43 32.53
C HIS A 458 33.45 17.88 31.96
N LEU A 459 32.90 18.99 32.47
CA LEU A 459 31.68 19.63 31.94
C LEU A 459 31.83 20.06 30.48
N TYR A 460 32.98 20.61 30.11
CA TYR A 460 33.28 20.97 28.73
C TYR A 460 33.34 19.75 27.81
N LYS A 461 33.97 18.67 28.27
CA LYS A 461 34.04 17.42 27.50
C LYS A 461 32.65 16.78 27.36
N LEU A 462 31.80 16.83 28.39
CA LEU A 462 30.38 16.46 28.28
C LEU A 462 29.65 17.29 27.23
N ALA A 463 29.84 18.62 27.26
CA ALA A 463 29.23 19.52 26.28
C ALA A 463 29.65 19.21 24.84
N LEU A 464 30.93 18.88 24.60
CA LEU A 464 31.40 18.39 23.30
C LEU A 464 30.73 17.07 22.92
N GLY A 465 30.60 16.14 23.87
CA GLY A 465 29.91 14.87 23.67
C GLY A 465 28.42 15.04 23.30
N PHE A 466 27.74 16.04 23.87
CA PHE A 466 26.38 16.39 23.48
C PHE A 466 26.33 17.06 22.11
N TYR A 467 27.22 18.01 21.83
CA TYR A 467 27.22 18.75 20.56
C TYR A 467 27.53 17.84 19.36
N ASN A 468 28.52 16.96 19.50
CA ASN A 468 29.00 16.14 18.39
C ASN A 468 28.05 15.03 17.96
N VAL A 469 27.00 14.74 18.73
CA VAL A 469 25.94 13.81 18.32
C VAL A 469 24.71 14.51 17.74
N THR A 470 24.70 15.84 17.67
CA THR A 470 23.63 16.61 16.98
C THR A 470 23.72 16.47 15.46
N TYR A 471 22.74 17.00 14.73
CA TYR A 471 22.78 17.03 13.25
C TYR A 471 24.04 17.68 12.70
N TYR A 472 24.60 18.68 13.39
CA TYR A 472 25.79 19.42 12.95
C TYR A 472 27.09 18.79 13.46
N GLY A 473 26.96 17.84 14.38
CA GLY A 473 28.04 17.23 15.12
C GLY A 473 28.86 16.24 14.30
N TYR A 474 30.11 16.07 14.70
CA TYR A 474 31.05 15.19 14.00
C TYR A 474 30.58 13.73 13.95
N ALA A 475 30.02 13.24 15.06
CA ALA A 475 29.68 11.83 15.29
C ALA A 475 28.18 11.63 15.48
N TRP A 476 27.36 12.26 14.63
CA TRP A 476 25.89 12.19 14.66
C TRP A 476 25.36 10.76 14.58
N GLU A 477 26.11 9.83 13.97
CA GLU A 477 25.75 8.42 13.79
C GLU A 477 25.61 7.65 15.12
N LEU A 478 26.07 8.22 16.23
CA LEU A 478 25.89 7.64 17.56
C LEU A 478 24.43 7.63 18.01
N VAL A 479 23.63 8.59 17.54
CA VAL A 479 22.23 8.74 17.95
C VAL A 479 21.25 8.70 16.78
N GLU A 480 21.72 8.79 15.53
CA GLU A 480 20.85 8.71 14.35
C GLU A 480 21.40 7.76 13.27
N TYR A 481 20.52 7.18 12.47
CA TYR A 481 20.84 6.15 11.48
C TYR A 481 20.92 6.67 10.05
N TYR A 482 20.33 7.84 9.82
CA TYR A 482 20.32 8.51 8.53
C TYR A 482 20.29 10.02 8.75
N ARG A 483 21.00 10.74 7.89
CA ARG A 483 21.04 12.20 7.91
C ARG A 483 20.88 12.69 6.47
N SER A 484 19.87 13.52 6.23
CA SER A 484 19.72 14.19 4.95
C SER A 484 20.62 15.43 4.88
N GLY A 485 20.86 15.95 3.67
CA GLY A 485 21.59 17.21 3.49
C GLY A 485 20.76 18.47 3.75
N VAL A 486 19.44 18.33 3.96
CA VAL A 486 18.48 19.45 4.01
C VAL A 486 17.72 19.57 5.33
N ASP A 487 17.72 18.54 6.18
CA ASP A 487 16.82 18.46 7.35
C ASP A 487 17.23 19.38 8.50
N GLY A 488 18.52 19.70 8.64
CA GLY A 488 19.03 20.30 9.86
C GLY A 488 19.09 21.82 9.89
N TYR A 489 18.28 22.52 9.11
CA TYR A 489 18.20 23.98 9.20
C TYR A 489 16.99 24.48 9.96
N ASN A 490 16.11 23.59 10.43
CA ASN A 490 14.94 23.96 11.23
C ASN A 490 14.61 22.86 12.25
N ILE A 491 14.02 23.26 13.37
CA ILE A 491 13.40 22.35 14.34
C ILE A 491 11.92 22.21 13.94
N PRO A 492 11.44 21.02 13.56
CA PRO A 492 10.03 20.82 13.19
C PRO A 492 9.07 21.29 14.29
N GLU A 493 7.91 21.86 13.93
CA GLU A 493 6.91 22.32 14.91
C GLU A 493 6.44 21.20 15.85
N ASN A 494 6.29 19.99 15.30
CA ASN A 494 5.93 18.76 16.02
C ASN A 494 7.15 17.93 16.47
N ALA A 495 8.33 18.55 16.60
CA ALA A 495 9.55 17.86 17.00
C ALA A 495 9.40 17.12 18.33
N THR A 496 9.79 15.85 18.32
CA THR A 496 10.00 15.03 19.52
C THR A 496 11.07 15.64 20.43
N GLY A 497 11.12 15.22 21.70
CA GLY A 497 12.17 15.67 22.62
C GLY A 497 13.59 15.44 22.07
N PHE A 498 13.82 14.28 21.44
CA PHE A 498 15.06 13.99 20.73
C PHE A 498 15.33 14.96 19.59
N GLN A 499 14.36 15.21 18.69
CA GLN A 499 14.57 16.11 17.55
C GLN A 499 14.90 17.54 17.97
N LYS A 500 14.30 18.03 19.06
CA LYS A 500 14.62 19.33 19.64
C LYS A 500 16.08 19.42 20.05
N GLU A 501 16.61 18.38 20.69
CA GLU A 501 18.02 18.32 21.08
C GLU A 501 18.94 18.12 19.87
N TYR A 502 18.56 17.26 18.93
CA TYR A 502 19.34 16.90 17.75
C TYR A 502 19.51 18.08 16.78
N TYR A 503 18.47 18.91 16.60
CA TYR A 503 18.51 20.08 15.71
C TYR A 503 18.80 21.40 16.44
N GLY A 504 18.54 21.50 17.75
CA GLY A 504 18.71 22.74 18.52
C GLY A 504 19.91 22.77 19.47
N ALA A 505 20.58 21.65 19.73
CA ALA A 505 21.77 21.58 20.59
C ALA A 505 21.60 22.22 21.99
N PHE A 506 20.38 22.21 22.55
CA PHE A 506 20.05 22.89 23.81
C PHE A 506 20.83 22.34 25.01
N THR A 507 20.96 21.01 25.11
CA THR A 507 21.72 20.38 26.18
C THR A 507 23.21 20.68 26.08
N ALA A 508 23.78 20.67 24.87
CA ALA A 508 25.17 21.06 24.67
C ALA A 508 25.41 22.51 25.15
N HIS A 509 24.54 23.46 24.77
CA HIS A 509 24.60 24.85 25.23
C HIS A 509 24.66 24.93 26.76
N ARG A 510 23.71 24.30 27.47
CA ARG A 510 23.65 24.32 28.94
C ARG A 510 24.92 23.74 29.59
N TYR A 511 25.53 22.72 29.00
CA TYR A 511 26.76 22.15 29.55
C TYR A 511 28.01 23.01 29.28
N PHE A 512 28.06 23.73 28.15
CA PHE A 512 29.11 24.73 27.94
C PHE A 512 28.96 25.91 28.91
N GLU A 513 27.74 26.33 29.22
CA GLU A 513 27.47 27.36 30.24
C GLU A 513 27.94 26.91 31.63
N LYS A 514 27.58 25.69 32.05
CA LYS A 514 28.10 25.11 33.31
C LYS A 514 29.63 25.04 33.35
N ALA A 515 30.27 24.68 32.24
CA ALA A 515 31.73 24.64 32.14
C ALA A 515 32.36 26.04 32.27
N LEU A 516 31.71 27.06 31.70
CA LEU A 516 32.10 28.47 31.81
C LEU A 516 31.99 28.95 33.25
N GLU A 517 30.88 28.68 33.93
CA GLU A 517 30.63 29.06 35.32
C GLU A 517 31.59 28.39 36.29
N ALA A 518 31.94 27.12 36.04
CA ALA A 518 32.83 26.33 36.88
C ALA A 518 34.33 26.68 36.73
N SER A 519 34.69 27.54 35.77
CA SER A 519 36.09 27.94 35.55
C SER A 519 36.36 29.35 36.05
N ASN A 520 37.61 29.65 36.38
CA ASN A 520 38.11 31.02 36.55
C ASN A 520 39.09 31.43 35.44
N ASP A 521 39.46 30.50 34.57
CA ASP A 521 40.39 30.73 33.47
C ASP A 521 39.72 31.49 32.32
N LYS A 522 40.25 32.67 31.97
CA LYS A 522 39.63 33.57 30.99
C LYS A 522 39.63 32.98 29.59
N GLU A 523 40.71 32.32 29.16
CA GLU A 523 40.81 31.71 27.85
C GLU A 523 39.82 30.56 27.69
N PHE A 524 39.69 29.72 28.72
CA PHE A 524 38.72 28.64 28.76
C PHE A 524 37.28 29.16 28.75
N LYS A 525 36.98 30.26 29.46
CA LYS A 525 35.66 30.90 29.37
C LYS A 525 35.36 31.41 27.97
N ALA A 526 36.33 32.03 27.30
CA ALA A 526 36.17 32.46 25.91
C ALA A 526 35.88 31.28 24.97
N ARG A 527 36.58 30.16 25.17
CA ARG A 527 36.35 28.90 24.46
C ARG A 527 34.93 28.35 24.68
N CYS A 528 34.44 28.37 25.93
CA CYS A 528 33.06 27.99 26.25
C CYS A 528 32.04 28.92 25.57
N MET A 529 32.25 30.24 25.62
CA MET A 529 31.36 31.21 24.96
C MET A 529 31.30 30.98 23.45
N PHE A 530 32.42 30.66 22.81
CA PHE A 530 32.45 30.30 21.39
C PHE A 530 31.57 29.08 21.10
N MET A 531 31.67 28.02 21.90
CA MET A 531 30.85 26.83 21.70
C MET A 531 29.36 27.06 22.04
N MET A 532 29.04 27.88 23.04
CA MET A 532 27.68 28.34 23.32
C MET A 532 27.12 29.11 22.12
N ALA A 533 27.92 29.96 21.49
CA ALA A 533 27.54 30.69 20.28
C ALA A 533 27.17 29.75 19.14
N LYS A 534 28.00 28.72 18.89
CA LYS A 534 27.71 27.69 17.90
C LYS A 534 26.38 27.00 18.17
N CYS A 535 26.07 26.68 19.43
CA CYS A 535 24.78 26.09 19.79
C CYS A 535 23.62 27.07 19.54
N ALA A 536 23.76 28.33 19.98
CA ALA A 536 22.72 29.36 19.84
C ALA A 536 22.35 29.64 18.38
N GLN A 537 23.32 29.61 17.45
CA GLN A 537 23.05 29.71 16.01
C GLN A 537 22.05 28.65 15.51
N LYS A 538 22.03 27.46 16.12
CA LYS A 538 21.15 26.34 15.73
C LYS A 538 19.76 26.41 16.36
N GLN A 539 19.58 27.32 17.32
CA GLN A 539 18.34 27.54 18.03
C GLN A 539 17.49 28.63 17.36
N VAL A 540 18.07 29.35 16.39
CA VAL A 540 17.36 30.33 15.58
C VAL A 540 16.58 29.59 14.50
N HIS A 541 15.27 29.84 14.44
CA HIS A 541 14.40 29.32 13.38
C HIS A 541 14.82 29.85 12.02
N ARG A 542 15.28 28.98 11.11
CA ARG A 542 15.42 29.35 9.71
C ARG A 542 14.06 29.22 9.03
N PRO A 543 13.57 30.29 8.37
CA PRO A 543 12.32 30.24 7.61
C PRO A 543 12.28 29.04 6.65
N GLN A 544 11.12 28.38 6.54
CA GLN A 544 10.89 27.31 5.58
C GLN A 544 9.93 27.75 4.49
N TYR A 545 10.15 27.30 3.25
CA TYR A 545 9.34 27.74 2.11
C TYR A 545 7.84 27.44 2.28
N GLN A 546 7.49 26.32 2.92
CA GLN A 546 6.09 25.97 3.18
C GLN A 546 5.38 26.93 4.15
N GLU A 547 6.12 27.61 5.04
CA GLU A 547 5.57 28.56 6.03
C GLU A 547 4.95 29.78 5.35
N PHE A 548 5.36 30.07 4.10
CA PHE A 548 4.89 31.21 3.33
C PHE A 548 3.90 30.81 2.23
N GLY A 549 3.28 29.62 2.32
CA GLY A 549 2.33 29.15 1.32
C GLY A 549 2.95 28.95 -0.06
N PHE A 550 4.24 28.61 -0.09
CA PHE A 550 5.04 28.50 -1.32
C PHE A 550 5.12 29.81 -2.12
N ASP A 551 5.16 30.94 -1.41
CA ASP A 551 5.42 32.28 -1.96
C ASP A 551 6.92 32.60 -1.86
N TRP A 552 7.60 32.69 -3.01
CA TRP A 552 9.05 32.83 -3.08
C TRP A 552 9.54 34.18 -2.56
N ASP A 553 8.84 35.27 -2.89
CA ASP A 553 9.27 36.63 -2.51
C ASP A 553 9.20 36.83 -0.99
N LYS A 554 8.16 36.28 -0.35
CA LYS A 554 8.03 36.32 1.12
C LYS A 554 9.09 35.45 1.80
N PHE A 555 9.35 34.27 1.26
CA PHE A 555 10.39 33.38 1.76
C PHE A 555 11.78 34.02 1.66
N GLU A 556 12.12 34.62 0.51
CA GLU A 556 13.40 35.30 0.28
C GLU A 556 13.60 36.49 1.23
N ALA A 557 12.55 37.29 1.45
CA ALA A 557 12.59 38.39 2.42
C ALA A 557 12.85 37.89 3.85
N ALA A 558 12.15 36.83 4.28
CA ALA A 558 12.35 36.23 5.59
C ALA A 558 13.74 35.59 5.73
N GLU A 559 14.25 34.96 4.67
CA GLU A 559 15.60 34.37 4.67
C GLU A 559 16.68 35.44 4.82
N LYS A 560 16.50 36.61 4.18
CA LYS A 560 17.40 37.75 4.34
C LYS A 560 17.43 38.26 5.78
N ASP A 561 16.27 38.38 6.42
CA ASP A 561 16.18 38.79 7.84
C ASP A 561 16.84 37.77 8.77
N TYR A 562 16.68 36.47 8.49
CA TYR A 562 17.36 35.40 9.21
C TYR A 562 18.89 35.54 9.17
N PHE A 563 19.47 35.83 7.99
CA PHE A 563 20.92 36.02 7.88
C PHE A 563 21.42 37.26 8.63
N ILE A 564 20.63 38.34 8.71
CA ILE A 564 20.94 39.51 9.53
C ILE A 564 20.98 39.12 11.02
N ILE A 565 20.00 38.33 11.50
CA ILE A 565 19.98 37.84 12.89
C ILE A 565 21.23 37.00 13.18
N LEU A 566 21.63 36.11 12.28
CA LEU A 566 22.85 35.32 12.42
C LEU A 566 24.11 36.19 12.50
N GLU A 567 24.21 37.25 11.69
CA GLU A 567 25.31 38.22 11.76
C GLU A 567 25.34 38.94 13.10
N ILE A 568 24.18 39.40 13.60
CA ILE A 568 24.07 40.05 14.91
C ILE A 568 24.51 39.12 16.04
N ILE A 569 24.07 37.85 16.02
CA ILE A 569 24.49 36.83 16.98
C ILE A 569 26.01 36.67 16.94
N ASN A 570 26.60 36.57 15.76
CA ASN A 570 28.05 36.49 15.59
C ASN A 570 28.78 37.74 16.12
N ILE A 571 28.24 38.94 15.87
CA ILE A 571 28.83 40.21 16.33
C ILE A 571 28.73 40.34 17.85
N ILE A 572 27.56 40.09 18.46
CA ILE A 572 27.37 40.17 19.93
C ILE A 572 28.32 39.20 20.64
N LEU A 573 28.51 38.00 20.07
CA LEU A 573 29.37 36.99 20.65
C LEU A 573 30.85 37.33 20.47
N ASN A 574 31.24 37.83 19.31
CA ASN A 574 32.58 38.39 19.08
C ASN A 574 32.87 39.60 20.00
N LEU A 575 31.88 40.45 20.27
CA LEU A 575 32.01 41.57 21.21
C LEU A 575 32.19 41.08 22.65
N LYS A 576 31.44 40.08 23.11
CA LYS A 576 31.64 39.48 24.45
C LYS A 576 33.01 38.82 24.59
N ILE A 577 33.50 38.14 23.54
CA ILE A 577 34.84 37.56 23.49
C ILE A 577 35.91 38.68 23.52
N ASN A 578 35.75 39.73 22.70
CA ASN A 578 36.67 40.86 22.66
C ASN A 578 36.67 41.68 23.95
N ILE A 579 35.53 41.84 24.63
CA ILE A 579 35.45 42.50 25.95
C ILE A 579 36.17 41.66 27.01
N ALA A 580 36.04 40.33 26.98
CA ALA A 580 36.81 39.44 27.86
C ALA A 580 38.32 39.61 27.63
N ILE A 581 38.76 39.71 26.38
CA ILE A 581 40.17 39.95 25.99
C ILE A 581 40.63 41.37 26.37
N LEU A 582 39.84 42.41 26.13
CA LEU A 582 40.19 43.80 26.47
C LEU A 582 40.24 44.05 27.98
N SER A 583 39.42 43.34 28.77
CA SER A 583 39.48 43.37 30.24
C SER A 583 40.77 42.79 30.82
N PHE A 584 41.49 41.98 30.05
CA PHE A 584 42.81 41.43 30.40
C PHE A 584 43.92 42.45 30.14
N ILE A 585 43.87 43.17 29.01
CA ILE A 585 44.81 44.24 28.67
C ILE A 585 44.70 45.44 29.63
N ARG A 586 43.54 45.63 30.28
CA ARG A 586 43.32 46.74 31.21
C ARG A 586 43.72 46.43 32.66
N ASN A 587 43.97 45.17 32.99
CA ASN A 587 44.29 44.70 34.35
C ASN A 587 45.70 44.07 34.46
N HIS A 588 46.49 44.18 33.38
CA HIS A 588 47.92 43.92 33.27
C HIS A 588 48.56 45.14 32.59
#